data_AF-A0A4R4F9D8-F1
#
_entry.id   AF-A0A4R4F9D8-F1
#
_cell.length_a   1.000
_cell.length_b   1.000
_cell.length_c   1.000
_cell.angle_alpha   90.00
_cell.angle_beta   90.00
_cell.angle_gamma   90.00
#
_symmetry.space_group_name_H-M   'P 1'
#
loop_
_entity.id
_entity.type
_entity.pdbx_description
1 polymer ?
#
loop_
_entity_poly.entity_id
_entity_poly.type
_entity_poly.pdbx_seq_one_letter_code
_entity_poly.pdbx_strand_id
1 'polypeptide(L)'
;MKTSKWYILILVLVIIVSPLHWYSKWQLKHFEYGGVVGFIASVFYTPSDFRDVLWSGMLYPNETYNLSLSHNYLGGHEVRVVYDLTTSASTFDVHFSCESGFYKQFKSSHMGNITSSERTMSPVAFGGYQVSDLSDFENCAIKIDSDTLDGPFFVYFRKGYPL
;
A
#
# COMPACT_ATOMS: atom_id res chain seq x y z
N MET A 1 33.04 38.10 -3.01
CA MET A 1 32.73 37.18 -4.16
C MET A 1 32.58 35.69 -3.80
N LYS A 2 32.70 35.24 -2.53
CA LYS A 2 32.53 33.81 -2.19
C LYS A 2 31.07 33.35 -2.02
N THR A 3 30.15 34.26 -1.70
CA THR A 3 28.73 33.96 -1.47
C THR A 3 27.96 33.66 -2.76
N SER A 4 28.27 34.33 -3.87
CA SER A 4 27.56 34.19 -5.16
C SER A 4 27.64 32.79 -5.79
N LYS A 5 28.76 32.07 -5.62
CA LYS A 5 28.91 30.71 -6.17
C LYS A 5 27.95 29.71 -5.53
N TRP A 6 27.66 29.86 -4.23
CA TRP A 6 26.71 29.01 -3.52
C TRP A 6 25.28 29.30 -3.96
N TYR A 7 24.92 30.56 -4.18
CA TYR A 7 23.60 30.91 -4.71
C TYR A 7 23.33 30.34 -6.10
N ILE A 8 24.31 30.40 -7.01
CA ILE A 8 24.17 29.80 -8.35
C ILE A 8 24.01 28.28 -8.23
N LEU A 9 24.77 27.63 -7.36
CA LEU A 9 24.71 26.18 -7.17
C LEU A 9 23.37 25.73 -6.55
N ILE A 10 22.85 26.49 -5.59
CA ILE A 10 21.50 26.29 -5.01
C ILE A 10 20.42 26.52 -6.07
N LEU A 11 20.53 27.58 -6.87
CA LEU A 11 19.55 27.90 -7.91
C LEU A 11 19.50 26.81 -9.00
N VAL A 12 20.66 26.31 -9.42
CA VAL A 12 20.77 25.18 -10.36
C VAL A 12 20.18 23.90 -9.75
N LEU A 13 20.45 23.62 -8.48
CA LEU A 13 19.84 22.50 -7.76
C LEU A 13 18.31 22.59 -7.74
N VAL A 14 17.74 23.74 -7.40
CA VAL A 14 16.28 23.94 -7.35
C VAL A 14 15.63 23.78 -8.73
N ILE A 15 16.28 24.31 -9.78
CA ILE A 15 15.80 24.19 -11.17
C ILE A 15 15.81 22.74 -11.66
N ILE A 16 16.75 21.91 -11.21
CA ILE A 16 16.86 20.51 -11.64
C ILE A 16 15.98 19.59 -10.78
N VAL A 17 15.93 19.81 -9.48
CA VAL A 17 15.20 18.98 -8.51
C VAL A 17 13.67 19.12 -8.68
N SER A 18 13.18 20.31 -8.98
CA SER A 18 11.72 20.54 -9.09
C SER A 18 11.07 19.79 -10.27
N PRO A 19 11.62 19.83 -11.50
CA PRO A 19 11.14 19.02 -12.62
C PRO A 19 11.30 17.52 -12.37
N LEU A 20 12.37 17.10 -11.69
CA LEU A 20 12.59 15.69 -11.34
C LEU A 20 11.50 15.15 -10.41
N HIS A 21 11.04 15.95 -9.44
CA HIS A 21 9.95 15.55 -8.56
C HIS A 21 8.61 15.42 -9.31
N TRP A 22 8.31 16.36 -10.21
CA TRP A 22 7.11 16.30 -11.05
C TRP A 22 7.15 15.11 -12.01
N TYR A 23 8.30 14.88 -12.65
CA TYR A 23 8.53 13.72 -13.53
C TYR A 23 8.39 12.40 -12.76
N SER A 24 8.94 12.30 -11.55
CA SER A 24 8.78 11.12 -10.69
C SER A 24 7.31 10.83 -10.39
N LYS A 25 6.55 11.85 -9.96
CA LYS A 25 5.11 11.72 -9.70
C LYS A 25 4.34 11.29 -10.95
N TRP A 26 4.65 11.88 -12.10
CA TRP A 26 4.03 11.52 -13.37
C TRP A 26 4.38 10.09 -13.78
N GLN A 27 5.65 9.69 -13.70
CA GLN A 27 6.12 8.36 -14.08
C GLN A 27 5.45 7.28 -13.22
N LEU A 28 5.37 7.48 -11.90
CA LEU A 28 4.74 6.53 -10.96
C LEU A 28 3.22 6.39 -11.17
N LYS A 29 2.59 7.35 -11.84
CA LYS A 29 1.17 7.29 -12.23
C LYS A 29 0.92 6.55 -13.54
N HIS A 30 1.91 6.49 -14.42
CA HIS A 30 1.73 6.01 -15.80
C HIS A 30 2.50 4.73 -16.12
N PHE A 31 3.52 4.40 -15.31
CA PHE A 31 4.35 3.22 -15.53
C PHE A 31 4.58 2.48 -14.20
N GLU A 32 4.30 1.18 -14.19
CA GLU A 32 4.58 0.33 -13.01
C GLU A 32 6.08 0.29 -12.68
N TYR A 33 6.96 0.26 -13.70
CA TYR A 33 8.41 0.20 -13.54
C TYR A 33 9.08 1.00 -14.66
N GLY A 34 9.39 2.27 -14.41
CA GLY A 34 9.98 3.18 -15.39
C GLY A 34 11.46 2.90 -15.67
N GLY A 35 11.89 1.66 -15.88
CA GLY A 35 13.30 1.32 -16.12
C GLY A 35 14.26 1.92 -15.06
N VAL A 36 15.55 2.00 -15.38
CA VAL A 36 16.58 2.49 -14.44
C VAL A 36 16.36 3.95 -14.04
N VAL A 37 15.93 4.80 -14.97
CA VAL A 37 15.72 6.24 -14.71
C VAL A 37 14.49 6.47 -13.83
N GLY A 38 13.39 5.74 -14.06
CA GLY A 38 12.21 5.76 -13.21
C GLY A 38 12.47 5.15 -11.84
N PHE A 39 13.29 4.09 -11.75
CA PHE A 39 13.75 3.57 -10.46
C PHE A 39 14.50 4.64 -9.65
N ILE A 40 15.52 5.28 -10.24
CA ILE A 40 16.27 6.36 -9.59
C ILE A 40 15.33 7.51 -9.20
N ALA A 41 14.41 7.91 -10.08
CA ALA A 41 13.43 8.96 -9.78
C ALA A 41 12.50 8.57 -8.62
N SER A 42 12.05 7.32 -8.57
CA SER A 42 11.17 6.79 -7.52
C SER A 42 11.86 6.65 -6.16
N VAL A 43 13.19 6.44 -6.13
CA VAL A 43 13.97 6.28 -4.90
C VAL A 43 14.41 7.64 -4.33
N PHE A 44 14.87 8.55 -5.17
CA PHE A 44 15.42 9.84 -4.72
C PHE A 44 14.39 10.97 -4.71
N TYR A 45 13.31 10.86 -5.49
CA TYR A 45 12.28 11.89 -5.62
C TYR A 45 10.88 11.33 -5.36
N THR A 46 10.77 10.35 -4.45
CA THR A 46 9.49 9.77 -4.05
C THR A 46 8.53 10.88 -3.59
N PRO A 47 7.31 10.96 -4.15
CA PRO A 47 6.27 11.87 -3.65
C PRO A 47 6.00 11.63 -2.16
N SER A 48 5.72 12.69 -1.40
CA SER A 48 5.45 12.56 0.04
C SER A 48 4.21 11.72 0.34
N ASP A 49 3.24 11.75 -0.56
CA ASP A 49 1.98 10.99 -0.53
C ASP A 49 2.12 9.55 -1.06
N PHE A 50 3.31 9.15 -1.53
CA PHE A 50 3.51 7.85 -2.19
C PHE A 50 3.23 6.67 -1.27
N ARG A 51 3.46 6.80 0.04
CA ARG A 51 3.25 5.72 1.02
C ARG A 51 2.09 5.96 1.97
N ASP A 52 1.23 6.91 1.65
CA ASP A 52 0.08 7.20 2.49
C ASP A 52 -0.85 5.98 2.54
N VAL A 53 -1.57 5.87 3.67
CA VAL A 53 -2.59 4.85 3.84
C VAL A 53 -3.75 5.22 2.93
N LEU A 54 -4.06 4.35 1.97
CA LEU A 54 -5.16 4.54 1.03
C LEU A 54 -6.50 4.37 1.74
N TRP A 55 -6.55 3.41 2.65
CA TRP A 55 -7.71 3.15 3.49
C TRP A 55 -7.28 2.38 4.73
N SER A 56 -7.93 2.68 5.85
CA SER A 56 -7.87 1.87 7.06
C SER A 56 -9.22 1.81 7.74
N GLY A 57 -9.49 0.68 8.38
CA GLY A 57 -10.76 0.48 9.07
C GLY A 57 -10.77 -0.79 9.90
N MET A 58 -11.72 -0.81 10.82
CA MET A 58 -12.07 -1.98 11.62
C MET A 58 -13.08 -2.81 10.83
N LEU A 59 -12.80 -4.10 10.66
CA LEU A 59 -13.65 -5.06 9.99
C LEU A 59 -14.03 -6.17 10.97
N TYR A 60 -15.21 -6.76 10.80
CA TYR A 60 -15.68 -7.90 11.57
C TYR A 60 -15.77 -9.16 10.70
N PRO A 61 -15.54 -10.36 11.29
CA PRO A 61 -15.62 -11.62 10.57
C PRO A 61 -17.02 -11.83 9.97
N ASN A 62 -17.05 -12.50 8.82
CA ASN A 62 -18.25 -12.89 8.09
C ASN A 62 -19.16 -11.73 7.63
N GLU A 63 -18.64 -10.49 7.69
CA GLU A 63 -19.26 -9.30 7.12
C GLU A 63 -18.57 -8.89 5.81
N THR A 64 -19.32 -8.23 4.94
CA THR A 64 -18.81 -7.67 3.68
C THR A 64 -18.85 -6.16 3.74
N TYR A 65 -17.72 -5.53 3.43
CA TYR A 65 -17.55 -4.08 3.50
C TYR A 65 -17.18 -3.55 2.13
N ASN A 66 -18.00 -2.63 1.62
CA ASN A 66 -17.71 -1.89 0.41
C ASN A 66 -16.85 -0.69 0.77
N LEU A 67 -15.67 -0.61 0.16
CA LEU A 67 -14.69 0.44 0.34
C LEU A 67 -14.34 1.04 -1.02
N SER A 68 -14.15 2.36 -1.04
CA SER A 68 -13.67 3.06 -2.23
C SER A 68 -12.19 3.33 -2.04
N LEU A 69 -11.36 2.70 -2.88
CA LEU A 69 -9.92 2.90 -2.87
C LEU A 69 -9.54 3.85 -3.99
N SER A 70 -8.78 4.89 -3.64
CA SER A 70 -8.19 5.79 -4.61
C SER A 70 -6.68 5.53 -4.68
N HIS A 71 -6.24 4.78 -5.68
CA HIS A 71 -4.82 4.53 -5.88
C HIS A 71 -4.24 5.67 -6.71
N ASN A 72 -3.42 6.50 -6.06
CA ASN A 72 -2.76 7.59 -6.75
C ASN A 72 -1.57 7.15 -7.64
N TYR A 73 -1.12 5.90 -7.53
CA TYR A 73 0.12 5.39 -8.13
C TYR A 73 0.01 3.91 -8.52
N LEU A 74 0.60 3.54 -9.67
CA LEU A 74 0.68 2.18 -10.19
C LEU A 74 1.72 1.33 -9.46
N GLY A 75 1.62 0.01 -9.60
CA GLY A 75 2.56 -1.01 -9.10
C GLY A 75 2.04 -1.78 -7.88
N GLY A 76 2.96 -2.35 -7.09
CA GLY A 76 2.62 -3.15 -5.90
C GLY A 76 2.05 -2.35 -4.73
N HIS A 77 0.98 -2.86 -4.13
CA HIS A 77 0.33 -2.35 -2.91
C HIS A 77 0.33 -3.43 -1.84
N GLU A 78 0.58 -3.03 -0.60
CA GLU A 78 0.62 -3.89 0.57
C GLU A 78 -0.69 -3.82 1.35
N VAL A 79 -1.19 -4.99 1.74
CA VAL A 79 -2.25 -5.15 2.72
C VAL A 79 -1.59 -5.52 4.04
N ARG A 80 -1.87 -4.73 5.07
CA ARG A 80 -1.38 -4.97 6.44
C ARG A 80 -2.54 -5.11 7.38
N VAL A 81 -2.37 -5.94 8.40
CA VAL A 81 -3.40 -6.20 9.39
C VAL A 81 -2.85 -6.04 10.80
N VAL A 82 -3.70 -5.56 11.70
CA VAL A 82 -3.51 -5.57 13.14
C VAL A 82 -4.68 -6.36 13.71
N TYR A 83 -4.37 -7.40 14.45
CA TYR A 83 -5.34 -8.30 15.06
C TYR A 83 -5.00 -8.55 16.53
N ASP A 84 -6.03 -8.85 17.32
CA ASP A 84 -5.87 -9.44 18.65
C ASP A 84 -6.31 -10.90 18.56
N LEU A 85 -5.37 -11.81 18.34
CA LEU A 85 -5.68 -13.24 18.33
C LEU A 85 -5.57 -13.76 19.75
N THR A 86 -6.69 -13.73 20.46
CA THR A 86 -6.80 -14.27 21.82
C THR A 86 -6.87 -15.80 21.83
N THR A 87 -7.05 -16.44 20.67
CA THR A 87 -7.21 -17.89 20.55
C THR A 87 -6.19 -18.50 19.58
N SER A 88 -5.57 -19.57 20.06
CA SER A 88 -4.66 -20.42 19.29
C SER A 88 -5.35 -21.05 18.09
N ALA A 89 -4.83 -20.81 16.89
CA ALA A 89 -5.24 -21.42 15.63
C ALA A 89 -6.49 -20.85 14.94
N SER A 90 -6.69 -19.53 15.00
CA SER A 90 -7.69 -18.88 14.16
C SER A 90 -7.19 -18.74 12.72
N THR A 91 -7.76 -19.54 11.83
CA THR A 91 -7.57 -19.39 10.38
C THR A 91 -8.62 -18.44 9.83
N PHE A 92 -8.18 -17.51 8.99
CA PHE A 92 -9.08 -16.59 8.31
C PHE A 92 -8.58 -16.35 6.89
N ASP A 93 -9.53 -16.18 5.99
CA ASP A 93 -9.28 -15.81 4.61
C ASP A 93 -9.89 -14.44 4.35
N VAL A 94 -9.16 -13.59 3.64
CA VAL A 94 -9.66 -12.28 3.22
C VAL A 94 -9.84 -12.28 1.73
N HIS A 95 -11.06 -12.02 1.31
CA HIS A 95 -11.48 -11.89 -0.07
C HIS A 95 -11.56 -10.41 -0.40
N PHE A 96 -10.89 -10.03 -1.48
CA PHE A 96 -10.85 -8.66 -1.98
C PHE A 96 -11.29 -8.69 -3.44
N SER A 97 -12.43 -8.07 -3.73
CA SER A 97 -13.04 -8.05 -5.07
C SER A 97 -13.41 -6.64 -5.46
N CYS A 98 -13.07 -6.21 -6.67
CA CYS A 98 -13.38 -4.86 -7.15
C CYS A 98 -14.34 -4.88 -8.34
N GLU A 99 -15.02 -3.76 -8.59
CA GLU A 99 -15.96 -3.60 -9.71
C GLU A 99 -15.32 -3.82 -11.09
N SER A 100 -14.00 -3.64 -11.23
CA SER A 100 -13.26 -3.98 -12.46
C SER A 100 -13.23 -5.48 -12.79
N GLY A 101 -13.63 -6.33 -11.84
CA GLY A 101 -13.43 -7.78 -11.90
C GLY A 101 -12.11 -8.25 -11.27
N PHE A 102 -11.28 -7.34 -10.74
CA PHE A 102 -10.12 -7.73 -9.94
C PHE A 102 -10.54 -8.54 -8.71
N TYR A 103 -9.88 -9.67 -8.48
CA TYR A 103 -10.12 -10.52 -7.32
C TYR A 103 -8.81 -11.06 -6.74
N LYS A 104 -8.68 -10.99 -5.42
CA LYS A 104 -7.55 -11.54 -4.68
C LYS A 104 -8.04 -12.18 -3.38
N GLN A 105 -7.50 -13.35 -3.07
CA GLN A 105 -7.70 -14.02 -1.79
C GLN A 105 -6.36 -14.07 -1.05
N PHE A 106 -6.38 -13.68 0.22
CA PHE A 106 -5.25 -13.73 1.13
C PHE A 106 -5.57 -14.71 2.25
N LYS A 107 -4.70 -15.69 2.47
CA LYS A 107 -4.90 -16.71 3.52
C LYS A 107 -3.99 -16.45 4.69
N SER A 108 -4.50 -16.56 5.92
CA SER A 108 -3.69 -16.36 7.13
C SER A 108 -2.49 -17.31 7.22
N SER A 109 -2.55 -18.49 6.58
CA SER A 109 -1.43 -19.43 6.48
C SER A 109 -0.19 -18.86 5.77
N HIS A 110 -0.36 -17.82 4.94
CA HIS A 110 0.76 -17.17 4.24
C HIS A 110 1.47 -16.09 5.09
N MET A 111 0.95 -15.77 6.28
CA MET A 111 1.54 -14.78 7.18
C MET A 111 2.76 -15.28 7.97
N GLY A 112 3.19 -16.53 7.76
CA GLY A 112 4.11 -17.22 8.66
C GLY A 112 3.38 -17.77 9.89
N ASN A 113 4.08 -18.53 10.74
CA ASN A 113 3.48 -19.10 11.97
C ASN A 113 3.00 -17.97 12.89
N ILE A 114 1.72 -17.63 12.79
CA ILE A 114 1.03 -16.78 13.75
C ILE A 114 0.95 -17.58 15.05
N THR A 115 1.81 -17.26 16.02
CA THR A 115 1.76 -17.93 17.31
C THR A 115 0.58 -17.42 18.11
N SER A 116 -0.06 -18.34 18.84
CA SER A 116 -1.36 -18.20 19.47
C SER A 116 -1.47 -17.24 20.67
N SER A 117 -0.52 -16.35 20.85
CA SER A 117 -0.50 -15.43 21.99
C SER A 117 0.07 -14.06 21.64
N GLU A 118 0.13 -13.71 20.36
CA GLU A 118 0.66 -12.41 19.93
C GLU A 118 -0.46 -11.38 19.80
N ARG A 119 -0.55 -10.51 20.82
CA ARG A 119 -1.15 -9.19 20.67
C ARG A 119 -0.18 -8.32 19.89
N THR A 120 -0.32 -8.28 18.57
CA THR A 120 0.57 -7.48 17.75
C THR A 120 0.04 -6.06 17.66
N MET A 121 0.66 -5.13 18.38
CA MET A 121 0.36 -3.69 18.27
C MET A 121 0.86 -3.06 16.95
N SER A 122 1.70 -3.79 16.20
CA SER A 122 2.30 -3.33 14.95
C SER A 122 1.64 -4.00 13.72
N PRO A 123 1.35 -3.26 12.63
CA PRO A 123 0.76 -3.85 11.42
C PRO A 123 1.67 -4.90 10.79
N VAL A 124 1.17 -6.13 10.67
CA VAL A 124 1.86 -7.25 10.03
C VAL A 124 1.52 -7.28 8.54
N ALA A 125 2.50 -7.54 7.69
CA ALA A 125 2.27 -7.75 6.26
C ALA A 125 1.43 -9.02 6.06
N PHE A 126 0.30 -8.86 5.39
CA PHE A 126 -0.64 -9.94 5.16
C PHE A 126 -0.64 -10.41 3.72
N GLY A 127 -0.46 -9.47 2.79
CA GLY A 127 -0.35 -9.77 1.38
C GLY A 127 -0.15 -8.51 0.57
N GLY A 128 -0.23 -8.65 -0.74
CA GLY A 128 -0.21 -7.52 -1.65
C GLY A 128 -0.90 -7.80 -2.97
N TYR A 129 -1.20 -6.73 -3.68
CA TYR A 129 -1.80 -6.77 -5.01
C TYR A 129 -1.13 -5.75 -5.93
N GLN A 130 -1.24 -5.98 -7.22
CA GLN A 130 -0.66 -5.13 -8.24
C GLN A 130 -1.75 -4.26 -8.84
N VAL A 131 -1.49 -2.97 -8.98
CA VAL A 131 -2.35 -2.02 -9.70
C VAL A 131 -1.63 -1.66 -11.00
N SER A 132 -2.07 -2.27 -12.09
CA SER A 132 -1.43 -2.16 -13.41
C SER A 132 -2.12 -1.15 -14.34
N ASP A 133 -3.42 -0.95 -14.18
CA ASP A 133 -4.24 0.01 -14.92
C ASP A 133 -5.16 0.74 -13.94
N LEU A 134 -5.34 2.05 -14.10
CA LEU A 134 -6.16 2.86 -13.17
C LEU A 134 -7.41 3.45 -13.82
N SER A 135 -8.55 3.21 -13.17
CA SER A 135 -9.53 4.25 -12.88
C SER A 135 -9.12 4.92 -11.56
N ASP A 136 -9.13 6.25 -11.47
CA ASP A 136 -8.68 7.02 -10.29
C ASP A 136 -9.34 6.59 -8.95
N PHE A 137 -10.47 5.89 -9.06
CA PHE A 137 -11.22 5.29 -7.98
C PHE A 137 -11.66 3.88 -8.37
N GLU A 138 -11.58 2.97 -7.41
CA GLU A 138 -12.12 1.63 -7.55
C GLU A 138 -12.91 1.25 -6.30
N ASN A 139 -14.18 0.92 -6.50
CA ASN A 139 -14.98 0.36 -5.42
C ASN A 139 -14.65 -1.12 -5.30
N CYS A 140 -14.18 -1.51 -4.12
CA CYS A 140 -13.84 -2.87 -3.80
C CYS A 140 -14.64 -3.32 -2.57
N ALA A 141 -15.08 -4.56 -2.58
CA ALA A 141 -15.60 -5.24 -1.43
C ALA A 141 -14.49 -6.05 -0.76
N ILE A 142 -14.37 -5.91 0.55
CA ILE A 142 -13.56 -6.80 1.39
C ILE A 142 -14.50 -7.66 2.24
N LYS A 143 -14.20 -8.95 2.28
CA LYS A 143 -14.89 -9.92 3.14
C LYS A 143 -13.86 -10.75 3.87
N ILE A 144 -14.07 -10.97 5.16
CA ILE A 144 -13.19 -11.80 5.97
C ILE A 144 -13.99 -13.03 6.38
N ASP A 145 -13.59 -14.19 5.87
CA ASP A 145 -14.21 -15.46 6.18
C ASP A 145 -13.42 -16.15 7.29
N SER A 146 -14.08 -16.37 8.43
CA SER A 146 -13.50 -17.11 9.54
C SER A 146 -14.57 -17.75 10.42
N ASP A 147 -14.37 -19.02 10.74
CA ASP A 147 -15.21 -19.78 11.67
C ASP A 147 -14.73 -19.69 13.13
N THR A 148 -13.55 -19.10 13.36
CA THR A 148 -12.80 -19.23 14.63
C THR A 148 -12.38 -17.91 15.24
N LEU A 149 -12.53 -16.81 14.51
CA LEU A 149 -12.05 -15.51 14.92
C LEU A 149 -13.20 -14.71 15.52
N ASP A 150 -13.22 -14.62 16.84
CA ASP A 150 -14.18 -13.83 17.61
C ASP A 150 -13.57 -12.46 17.91
N GLY A 151 -13.65 -11.52 16.96
CA GLY A 151 -13.23 -10.15 17.22
C GLY A 151 -12.93 -9.33 15.97
N PRO A 152 -12.83 -7.99 16.12
CA PRO A 152 -12.51 -7.10 15.02
C PRO A 152 -11.04 -7.18 14.60
N PHE A 153 -10.80 -6.93 13.32
CA PHE A 153 -9.46 -6.79 12.75
C PHE A 153 -9.32 -5.40 12.12
N PHE A 154 -8.16 -4.78 12.30
CA PHE A 154 -7.84 -3.52 11.64
C PHE A 154 -7.02 -3.80 10.39
N VAL A 155 -7.52 -3.37 9.24
CA VAL A 155 -6.85 -3.53 7.95
C VAL A 155 -6.36 -2.18 7.46
N TYR A 156 -5.18 -2.18 6.85
CA TYR A 156 -4.54 -1.02 6.23
C TYR A 156 -4.11 -1.36 4.81
N PHE A 157 -4.54 -0.56 3.85
CA PHE A 157 -4.05 -0.60 2.48
C PHE A 157 -3.07 0.53 2.26
N ARG A 158 -1.88 0.23 1.73
CA ARG A 158 -0.88 1.23 1.43
C ARG A 158 -0.02 0.82 0.23
N LYS A 159 0.71 1.77 -0.33
CA LYS A 159 1.71 1.46 -1.35
C LYS A 159 2.88 0.65 -0.78
N GLY A 160 3.31 -0.38 -1.52
CA GLY A 160 4.50 -1.16 -1.19
C GLY A 160 5.79 -0.43 -1.58
N TYR A 161 6.93 -0.94 -1.11
CA TYR A 161 8.22 -0.43 -1.59
C TYR A 161 8.40 -0.74 -3.09
N PRO A 162 9.00 0.18 -3.88
CA PRO A 162 9.49 -0.16 -5.20
C PRO A 162 10.60 -1.22 -5.01
N LEU A 163 10.33 -2.44 -5.47
CA LEU A 163 11.32 -3.51 -5.58
C LEU A 163 12.11 -3.35 -6.87
#